data_AF-A0A519WIB7-F1
#
_entry.id   AF-A0A519WIB7-F1
#
_cell.length_a   1.000
_cell.length_b   1.000
_cell.length_c   1.000
_cell.angle_alpha   90.00
_cell.angle_beta   90.00
_cell.angle_gamma   90.00
#
_symmetry.space_group_name_H-M   'P 1'
#
loop_
_entity.id
_entity.type
_entity.pdbx_description
1 polymer ?
#
loop_
_entity_poly.entity_id
_entity_poly.type
_entity_poly.pdbx_seq_one_letter_code
_entity_poly.pdbx_strand_id
1 'polypeptide(L)'
;MKTLAKSVIALALTAVVATSSVMTTFAAEPVVSETKSTIGFNKIWVSGNVKIVLTQGDKPSIIGTNNYDSTKTSVLSKGQTLVINSMESGQVTINITVKDLQRIEAYGQSVVVTSNNFDVKNLQLFLYQNATAKISATTSSLYTVIKDDAKLKLNGSANQSTMIASNMKNVKLGDFASVKSSSYASEAIMTADKTAMTLSK
;
A
#
# COMPACT_ATOMS: atom_id res chain seq x y z
N MET A 1 8.75 36.78 -54.81
CA MET A 1 7.97 36.20 -55.93
C MET A 1 8.44 34.75 -56.10
N LYS A 2 7.57 33.76 -55.77
CA LYS A 2 7.01 32.72 -56.69
C LYS A 2 8.11 31.99 -57.49
N THR A 3 8.32 30.67 -57.36
CA THR A 3 7.45 29.57 -57.83
C THR A 3 7.89 28.23 -57.20
N LEU A 4 7.10 27.52 -56.41
CA LEU A 4 6.18 26.42 -56.78
C LEU A 4 6.65 25.50 -57.93
N ALA A 5 7.19 24.34 -57.58
CA ALA A 5 7.17 23.14 -58.42
C ALA A 5 6.73 21.94 -57.55
N LYS A 6 5.53 21.45 -57.86
CA LYS A 6 4.87 20.29 -57.26
C LYS A 6 5.55 19.02 -57.77
N SER A 7 5.94 18.12 -56.88
CA SER A 7 6.24 16.73 -57.24
C SER A 7 5.23 15.82 -56.54
N VAL A 8 4.44 15.15 -57.35
CA VAL A 8 3.46 14.12 -56.99
C VAL A 8 4.10 12.79 -57.37
N ILE A 9 4.40 11.94 -56.38
CA ILE A 9 4.57 10.50 -56.61
C ILE A 9 3.84 9.77 -55.48
N ALA A 10 2.78 9.09 -55.88
CA ALA A 10 1.92 8.27 -55.06
C ALA A 10 2.67 7.04 -54.55
N LEU A 11 2.82 6.92 -53.23
CA LEU A 11 3.12 5.65 -52.58
C LEU A 11 1.78 5.01 -52.20
N ALA A 12 1.34 4.06 -53.02
CA ALA A 12 0.24 3.19 -52.70
C ALA A 12 0.65 2.29 -51.53
N LEU A 13 0.08 2.54 -50.35
CA LEU A 13 0.21 1.65 -49.20
C LEU A 13 -0.85 0.56 -49.35
N THR A 14 -0.44 -0.62 -49.81
CA THR A 14 -1.33 -1.78 -49.93
C THR A 14 -1.82 -2.19 -48.55
N ALA A 15 -3.09 -1.92 -48.26
CA ALA A 15 -3.75 -2.38 -47.05
C ALA A 15 -4.02 -3.89 -47.17
N VAL A 16 -3.36 -4.69 -46.33
CA VAL A 16 -3.77 -6.08 -46.09
C VAL A 16 -4.73 -6.05 -44.91
N VAL A 17 -6.03 -6.07 -45.21
CA VAL A 17 -7.06 -6.36 -44.21
C VAL A 17 -7.27 -7.87 -44.22
N ALA A 18 -6.72 -8.56 -43.23
CA ALA A 18 -7.11 -9.92 -42.91
C ALA A 18 -8.13 -9.89 -41.77
N THR A 19 -9.42 -9.78 -42.11
CA THR A 19 -10.52 -10.02 -41.18
C THR A 19 -10.69 -11.53 -40.99
N SER A 20 -10.26 -12.04 -39.85
CA SER A 20 -10.78 -13.29 -39.29
C SER A 20 -11.24 -13.02 -37.85
N SER A 21 -12.47 -12.54 -37.72
CA SER A 21 -13.16 -12.45 -36.43
C SER A 21 -13.62 -13.85 -36.01
N VAL A 22 -12.77 -14.58 -35.29
CA VAL A 22 -13.23 -15.69 -34.45
C VAL A 22 -13.66 -15.06 -33.13
N MET A 23 -14.94 -14.74 -33.02
CA MET A 23 -15.56 -14.31 -31.76
C MET A 23 -15.66 -15.54 -30.86
N THR A 24 -14.60 -15.84 -30.12
CA THR A 24 -14.74 -16.66 -28.92
C THR A 24 -15.38 -15.76 -27.86
N THR A 25 -16.66 -15.98 -27.59
CA THR A 25 -17.28 -15.54 -26.33
C THR A 25 -16.46 -16.14 -25.20
N PHE A 26 -15.54 -15.36 -24.65
CA PHE A 26 -15.10 -15.56 -23.29
C PHE A 26 -16.27 -15.12 -22.43
N ALA A 27 -16.97 -16.08 -21.84
CA ALA A 27 -17.70 -15.81 -20.63
C ALA A 27 -16.73 -15.06 -19.71
N ALA A 28 -17.17 -13.92 -19.15
CA ALA A 28 -16.43 -13.24 -18.10
C ALA A 28 -16.43 -14.14 -16.86
N GLU A 29 -15.53 -15.12 -16.87
CA GLU A 29 -15.16 -15.85 -15.68
C GLU A 29 -14.58 -14.81 -14.70
N PRO A 30 -15.04 -14.78 -13.45
CA PRO A 30 -14.46 -13.90 -12.45
C PRO A 30 -12.95 -14.18 -12.41
N VAL A 31 -12.18 -13.12 -12.63
CA VAL A 31 -10.71 -13.09 -12.69
C VAL A 31 -10.15 -14.04 -11.63
N VAL A 32 -9.59 -15.14 -12.11
CA VAL A 32 -8.88 -16.12 -11.29
C VAL A 32 -7.71 -15.42 -10.62
N SER A 33 -7.71 -15.45 -9.28
CA SER A 33 -6.62 -15.08 -8.41
C SER A 33 -5.27 -15.59 -8.93
N GLU A 34 -4.37 -14.68 -9.30
CA GLU A 34 -2.95 -15.01 -9.38
C GLU A 34 -2.45 -15.31 -7.96
N THR A 35 -2.54 -16.57 -7.53
CA THR A 35 -1.82 -17.05 -6.35
C THR A 35 -0.35 -17.13 -6.72
N LYS A 36 0.37 -16.01 -6.69
CA LYS A 36 1.83 -16.06 -6.68
C LYS A 36 2.24 -16.65 -5.34
N SER A 37 2.84 -17.84 -5.37
CA SER A 37 3.52 -18.42 -4.22
C SER A 37 4.69 -17.50 -3.86
N THR A 38 4.43 -16.50 -3.02
CA THR A 38 5.44 -15.60 -2.52
C THR A 38 6.17 -16.29 -1.39
N ILE A 39 7.49 -16.43 -1.54
CA ILE A 39 8.44 -16.50 -0.42
C ILE A 39 7.93 -15.56 0.68
N GLY A 40 7.81 -16.05 1.92
CA GLY A 40 7.08 -15.35 2.99
C GLY A 40 7.49 -13.88 3.12
N PHE A 41 6.53 -12.98 2.98
CA PHE A 41 6.71 -11.55 3.22
C PHE A 41 6.15 -11.17 4.58
N ASN A 42 6.76 -10.16 5.19
CA ASN A 42 6.30 -9.55 6.44
C ASN A 42 6.26 -8.02 6.38
N LYS A 43 6.61 -7.44 5.23
CA LYS A 43 6.57 -6.00 4.99
C LYS A 43 5.71 -5.72 3.77
N ILE A 44 5.01 -4.60 3.83
CA ILE A 44 4.21 -4.09 2.72
C ILE A 44 4.67 -2.68 2.43
N TRP A 45 5.00 -2.43 1.17
CA TRP A 45 5.16 -1.09 0.63
C TRP A 45 4.05 -0.87 -0.37
N VAL A 46 3.27 0.19 -0.21
CA VAL A 46 2.12 0.46 -1.06
C VAL A 46 2.01 1.93 -1.45
N SER A 47 1.70 2.21 -2.70
CA SER A 47 1.50 3.57 -3.20
C SER A 47 0.47 3.63 -4.34
N GLY A 48 -0.12 4.81 -4.54
CA GLY A 48 -1.10 5.05 -5.60
C GLY A 48 -2.55 4.77 -5.18
N ASN A 49 -3.43 4.57 -6.16
CA ASN A 49 -4.88 4.45 -5.94
C ASN A 49 -5.29 3.00 -5.65
N VAL A 50 -4.82 2.47 -4.52
CA VAL A 50 -5.03 1.07 -4.15
C VAL A 50 -5.50 0.95 -2.69
N LYS A 51 -6.48 0.08 -2.49
CA LYS A 51 -6.96 -0.38 -1.20
C LYS A 51 -6.44 -1.78 -0.93
N ILE A 52 -5.72 -1.92 0.17
CA ILE A 52 -5.26 -3.20 0.70
C ILE A 52 -6.18 -3.61 1.85
N VAL A 53 -6.70 -4.83 1.78
CA VAL A 53 -7.41 -5.48 2.88
C VAL A 53 -6.52 -6.58 3.43
N LEU A 54 -5.97 -6.35 4.62
CA LEU A 54 -5.05 -7.24 5.30
C LEU A 54 -5.79 -8.19 6.23
N THR A 55 -5.55 -9.48 6.10
CA THR A 55 -6.06 -10.52 6.98
C THR A 55 -4.89 -11.27 7.58
N GLN A 56 -4.82 -11.38 8.91
CA GLN A 56 -3.85 -12.26 9.54
C GLN A 56 -4.28 -13.72 9.33
N GLY A 57 -3.39 -14.58 8.82
CA GLY A 57 -3.67 -15.99 8.63
C GLY A 57 -2.46 -16.83 8.21
N ASP A 58 -2.55 -18.15 8.42
CA ASP A 58 -1.43 -19.08 8.20
C ASP A 58 -1.11 -19.37 6.73
N LYS A 59 -2.08 -19.18 5.83
CA LYS A 59 -1.92 -19.42 4.39
C LYS A 59 -1.73 -18.09 3.68
N PRO A 60 -0.49 -17.73 3.27
CA PRO A 60 -0.26 -16.49 2.54
C PRO A 60 -1.08 -16.48 1.25
N SER A 61 -1.71 -15.35 0.94
CA SER A 61 -2.44 -15.19 -0.31
C SER A 61 -2.47 -13.73 -0.72
N ILE A 62 -2.51 -13.48 -2.03
CA ILE A 62 -2.65 -12.15 -2.61
C ILE A 62 -3.68 -12.28 -3.73
N ILE A 63 -4.78 -11.54 -3.60
CA ILE A 63 -5.91 -11.63 -4.53
C ILE A 63 -6.30 -10.22 -4.95
N GLY A 64 -6.01 -9.87 -6.21
CA GLY A 64 -6.57 -8.69 -6.86
C GLY A 64 -8.05 -8.92 -7.19
N THR A 65 -8.88 -7.91 -6.98
CA THR A 65 -10.33 -8.02 -7.20
C THR A 65 -10.84 -6.85 -8.04
N ASN A 66 -11.34 -5.79 -7.41
CA ASN A 66 -11.94 -4.66 -8.10
C ASN A 66 -10.90 -3.84 -8.86
N ASN A 67 -11.20 -3.50 -10.12
CA ASN A 67 -10.43 -2.60 -11.00
C ASN A 67 -8.97 -3.01 -11.26
N TYR A 68 -8.61 -4.28 -11.07
CA TYR A 68 -7.23 -4.72 -11.29
C TYR A 68 -6.92 -4.86 -12.78
N ASP A 69 -5.98 -4.05 -13.28
CA ASP A 69 -5.32 -4.20 -14.58
C ASP A 69 -3.82 -4.42 -14.34
N SER A 70 -3.29 -5.53 -14.85
CA SER A 70 -1.88 -5.87 -14.70
C SER A 70 -0.93 -4.93 -15.46
N THR A 71 -1.45 -4.13 -16.39
CA THR A 71 -0.67 -3.10 -17.12
C THR A 71 -0.48 -1.81 -16.33
N LYS A 72 -1.32 -1.56 -15.32
CA LYS A 72 -1.32 -0.32 -14.51
C LYS A 72 -1.15 -0.56 -13.01
N THR A 73 -1.29 -1.81 -12.58
CA THR A 73 -1.11 -2.23 -11.19
C THR A 73 -0.01 -3.28 -11.11
N SER A 74 1.04 -2.97 -10.36
CA SER A 74 2.16 -3.87 -10.12
C SER A 74 2.08 -4.45 -8.71
N VAL A 75 2.31 -5.76 -8.62
CA VAL A 75 2.41 -6.51 -7.37
C VAL A 75 3.68 -7.37 -7.45
N LEU A 76 4.71 -6.97 -6.72
CA LEU A 76 6.06 -7.53 -6.81
C LEU A 76 6.56 -7.93 -5.43
N SER A 77 7.29 -9.06 -5.34
CA SER A 77 8.03 -9.40 -4.13
C SER A 77 9.49 -8.93 -4.26
N LYS A 78 9.98 -8.17 -3.27
CA LYS A 78 11.37 -7.74 -3.14
C LYS A 78 11.88 -8.14 -1.76
N GLY A 79 12.55 -9.29 -1.69
CA GLY A 79 12.95 -9.89 -0.41
C GLY A 79 11.71 -10.22 0.44
N GLN A 80 11.64 -9.67 1.65
CA GLN A 80 10.49 -9.83 2.56
C GLN A 80 9.42 -8.74 2.38
N THR A 81 9.54 -7.89 1.35
CA THR A 81 8.63 -6.78 1.09
C THR A 81 7.75 -7.07 -0.11
N LEU A 82 6.44 -7.04 0.09
CA LEU A 82 5.47 -6.98 -0.98
C LEU A 82 5.30 -5.52 -1.42
N VAL A 83 5.67 -5.23 -2.66
CA VAL A 83 5.64 -3.89 -3.26
C VAL A 83 4.42 -3.81 -4.18
N ILE A 84 3.53 -2.88 -3.86
CA ILE A 84 2.28 -2.68 -4.59
C ILE A 84 2.21 -1.22 -5.06
N ASN A 85 1.99 -1.04 -6.36
CA ASN A 85 1.75 0.28 -6.92
C ASN A 85 0.62 0.22 -7.92
N SER A 86 -0.32 1.17 -7.87
CA SER A 86 -1.38 1.30 -8.86
C SER A 86 -1.47 2.73 -9.38
N MET A 87 -1.46 2.84 -10.71
CA MET A 87 -1.72 4.09 -11.44
C MET A 87 -3.17 4.17 -11.95
N GLU A 88 -4.04 3.31 -11.45
CA GLU A 88 -5.44 3.29 -11.87
C GLU A 88 -6.19 4.55 -11.51
N SER A 89 -7.09 4.96 -12.41
CA SER A 89 -8.04 6.05 -12.13
C SER A 89 -9.08 5.63 -11.09
N GLY A 90 -9.52 4.36 -11.11
CA GLY A 90 -10.37 3.75 -10.10
C GLY A 90 -9.57 3.10 -8.98
N GLN A 91 -10.13 3.07 -7.77
CA GLN A 91 -9.46 2.41 -6.65
C GLN A 91 -9.41 0.89 -6.87
N VAL A 92 -8.21 0.33 -6.89
CA VAL A 92 -7.98 -1.12 -6.95
C VAL A 92 -8.14 -1.73 -5.57
N THR A 93 -8.76 -2.90 -5.45
CA THR A 93 -8.77 -3.64 -4.16
C THR A 93 -7.93 -4.91 -4.24
N ILE A 94 -6.97 -5.05 -3.32
CA ILE A 94 -6.13 -6.23 -3.16
C ILE A 94 -6.33 -6.80 -1.76
N ASN A 95 -6.79 -8.05 -1.68
CA ASN A 95 -6.92 -8.79 -0.43
C ASN A 95 -5.62 -9.57 -0.20
N ILE A 96 -5.07 -9.45 1.00
CA ILE A 96 -3.78 -10.04 1.34
C ILE A 96 -3.91 -10.78 2.65
N THR A 97 -3.51 -12.05 2.65
CA THR A 97 -3.33 -12.85 3.86
C THR A 97 -1.86 -12.98 4.17
N VAL A 98 -1.47 -12.66 5.42
CA VAL A 98 -0.10 -12.77 5.89
C VAL A 98 -0.08 -13.15 7.37
N LYS A 99 0.84 -14.05 7.75
CA LYS A 99 0.91 -14.55 9.14
C LYS A 99 1.55 -13.56 10.10
N ASP A 100 2.73 -13.07 9.74
CA ASP A 100 3.57 -12.22 10.59
C ASP A 100 3.79 -10.88 9.90
N LEU A 101 2.91 -9.90 10.16
CA LEU A 101 3.04 -8.55 9.60
C LEU A 101 3.92 -7.70 10.52
N GLN A 102 5.04 -7.23 10.00
CA GLN A 102 6.01 -6.44 10.77
C GLN A 102 6.07 -4.97 10.34
N ARG A 103 5.74 -4.67 9.08
CA ARG A 103 5.78 -3.29 8.58
C ARG A 103 4.75 -3.00 7.50
N ILE A 104 4.16 -1.82 7.57
CA ILE A 104 3.42 -1.17 6.48
C ILE A 104 4.06 0.18 6.19
N GLU A 105 4.43 0.42 4.93
CA GLU A 105 4.80 1.73 4.40
C GLU A 105 3.79 2.12 3.32
N ALA A 106 3.04 3.20 3.53
CA ALA A 106 1.93 3.61 2.67
C ALA A 106 2.09 5.07 2.20
N TYR A 107 1.92 5.27 0.90
CA TYR A 107 2.12 6.55 0.21
C TYR A 107 0.95 6.87 -0.73
N GLY A 108 0.94 8.07 -1.30
CA GLY A 108 -0.05 8.49 -2.29
C GLY A 108 -1.47 8.50 -1.72
N GLN A 109 -2.43 7.96 -2.48
CA GLN A 109 -3.84 7.84 -2.09
C GLN A 109 -4.18 6.42 -1.59
N SER A 110 -3.16 5.67 -1.15
CA SER A 110 -3.36 4.27 -0.76
C SER A 110 -4.18 4.17 0.52
N VAL A 111 -4.97 3.09 0.61
CA VAL A 111 -5.78 2.78 1.78
C VAL A 111 -5.38 1.41 2.29
N VAL A 112 -4.98 1.30 3.55
CA VAL A 112 -4.65 0.01 4.18
C VAL A 112 -5.62 -0.25 5.31
N VAL A 113 -6.34 -1.36 5.26
CA VAL A 113 -7.29 -1.76 6.31
C VAL A 113 -7.01 -3.17 6.77
N THR A 114 -7.10 -3.44 8.07
CA THR A 114 -7.13 -4.82 8.57
C THR A 114 -8.58 -5.32 8.64
N SER A 115 -8.81 -6.56 8.21
CA SER A 115 -10.11 -7.25 8.29
C SER A 115 -10.32 -7.92 9.65
N ASN A 116 -9.23 -8.30 10.32
CA ASN A 116 -9.19 -8.85 11.67
C ASN A 116 -8.11 -8.15 12.52
N ASN A 117 -7.98 -8.57 13.78
CA ASN A 117 -6.92 -8.10 14.67
C ASN A 117 -5.61 -8.84 14.36
N PHE A 118 -4.54 -8.09 14.11
CA PHE A 118 -3.21 -8.66 13.95
C PHE A 118 -2.54 -8.84 15.32
N ASP A 119 -2.26 -10.07 15.72
CA ASP A 119 -1.44 -10.40 16.88
C ASP A 119 0.01 -10.66 16.44
N VAL A 120 0.87 -9.66 16.63
CA VAL A 120 2.26 -9.66 16.13
C VAL A 120 3.20 -9.05 17.15
N LYS A 121 4.43 -9.56 17.25
CA LYS A 121 5.40 -9.07 18.24
C LYS A 121 5.72 -7.59 18.05
N ASN A 122 6.08 -7.19 16.83
CA ASN A 122 6.46 -5.82 16.50
C ASN A 122 5.75 -5.38 15.23
N LEU A 123 5.15 -4.19 15.25
CA LEU A 123 4.54 -3.58 14.08
C LEU A 123 5.07 -2.17 13.87
N GLN A 124 5.40 -1.86 12.62
CA GLN A 124 5.83 -0.53 12.22
C GLN A 124 4.91 0.02 11.14
N LEU A 125 4.41 1.24 11.35
CA LEU A 125 3.50 1.92 10.44
C LEU A 125 4.14 3.22 9.97
N PHE A 126 4.32 3.38 8.67
CA PHE A 126 4.84 4.59 8.06
C PHE A 126 3.85 5.09 7.02
N LEU A 127 3.22 6.24 7.28
CA LEU A 127 2.16 6.81 6.45
C LEU A 127 2.59 8.20 5.98
N TYR A 128 2.52 8.42 4.67
CA TYR A 128 2.98 9.65 4.04
C TYR A 128 1.94 10.18 3.03
N GLN A 129 2.08 11.45 2.63
CA GLN A 129 1.22 12.10 1.65
C GLN A 129 -0.26 12.04 2.05
N ASN A 130 -1.11 11.36 1.28
CA ASN A 130 -2.56 11.25 1.50
C ASN A 130 -2.98 9.83 1.92
N ALA A 131 -2.03 8.99 2.33
CA ALA A 131 -2.31 7.60 2.65
C ALA A 131 -3.25 7.49 3.86
N THR A 132 -4.15 6.51 3.85
CA THR A 132 -5.07 6.24 4.96
C THR A 132 -4.88 4.83 5.48
N ALA A 133 -4.67 4.68 6.78
CA ALA A 133 -4.60 3.38 7.44
C ALA A 133 -5.71 3.21 8.49
N LYS A 134 -6.35 2.04 8.51
CA LYS A 134 -7.28 1.60 9.56
C LYS A 134 -6.82 0.26 10.09
N ILE A 135 -6.07 0.27 11.18
CA ILE A 135 -5.32 -0.89 11.68
C ILE A 135 -5.90 -1.33 13.02
N SER A 136 -6.12 -2.64 13.18
CA SER A 136 -6.41 -3.27 14.47
C SER A 136 -5.32 -4.27 14.78
N ALA A 137 -4.59 -4.07 15.87
CA ALA A 137 -3.47 -4.94 16.23
C ALA A 137 -3.26 -5.04 17.75
N THR A 138 -2.81 -6.21 18.19
CA THR A 138 -2.25 -6.49 19.51
C THR A 138 -0.75 -6.70 19.35
N THR A 139 0.07 -5.90 20.02
CA THR A 139 1.53 -5.95 19.81
C THR A 139 2.34 -5.81 21.09
N SER A 140 3.57 -6.31 21.08
CA SER A 140 4.53 -5.95 22.13
C SER A 140 5.08 -4.55 21.89
N SER A 141 5.40 -4.22 20.63
CA SER A 141 5.93 -2.90 20.25
C SER A 141 5.27 -2.37 18.99
N LEU A 142 4.75 -1.15 19.07
CA LEU A 142 4.19 -0.41 17.95
C LEU A 142 4.99 0.87 17.72
N TYR A 143 5.58 1.01 16.52
CA TYR A 143 6.21 2.25 16.08
C TYR A 143 5.43 2.85 14.92
N THR A 144 5.04 4.11 15.04
CA THR A 144 4.18 4.76 14.04
C THR A 144 4.74 6.12 13.65
N VAL A 145 4.79 6.38 12.34
CA VAL A 145 5.14 7.68 11.75
C VAL A 145 4.02 8.10 10.80
N ILE A 146 3.43 9.27 11.05
CA ILE A 146 2.41 9.89 10.20
C ILE A 146 2.90 11.28 9.77
N LYS A 147 3.16 11.44 8.47
CA LYS A 147 3.58 12.72 7.87
C LYS A 147 2.53 13.23 6.89
N ASP A 148 2.63 14.51 6.56
CA ASP A 148 1.77 15.20 5.60
C ASP A 148 0.28 15.10 5.98
N ASP A 149 -0.59 14.84 5.00
CA ASP A 149 -2.04 14.69 5.17
C ASP A 149 -2.50 13.25 5.44
N ALA A 150 -1.55 12.35 5.77
CA ALA A 150 -1.83 10.95 5.97
C ALA A 150 -2.67 10.75 7.24
N LYS A 151 -3.59 9.77 7.22
CA LYS A 151 -4.59 9.55 8.26
C LYS A 151 -4.47 8.16 8.85
N LEU A 152 -4.56 8.07 10.18
CA LEU A 152 -4.53 6.81 10.91
C LEU A 152 -5.78 6.67 11.78
N LYS A 153 -6.47 5.53 11.65
CA LYS A 153 -7.34 4.99 12.69
C LYS A 153 -6.70 3.73 13.26
N LEU A 154 -6.49 3.70 14.56
CA LEU A 154 -5.83 2.59 15.24
C LEU A 154 -6.76 2.04 16.34
N ASN A 155 -6.90 0.71 16.42
CA ASN A 155 -7.56 -0.01 17.52
C ASN A 155 -6.63 -1.12 18.05
N GLY A 156 -6.97 -1.69 19.21
CA GLY A 156 -6.27 -2.83 19.79
C GLY A 156 -5.37 -2.44 20.96
N SER A 157 -4.19 -3.06 21.09
CA SER A 157 -3.32 -2.77 22.22
C SER A 157 -1.83 -2.92 21.93
N ALA A 158 -1.01 -2.25 22.73
CA ALA A 158 0.45 -2.42 22.71
C ALA A 158 1.08 -2.37 24.10
N ASN A 159 2.09 -3.20 24.39
CA ASN A 159 2.88 -3.02 25.62
C ASN A 159 3.67 -1.71 25.55
N GLN A 160 4.23 -1.39 24.38
CA GLN A 160 4.96 -0.15 24.14
C GLN A 160 4.51 0.46 22.81
N SER A 161 4.22 1.75 22.80
CA SER A 161 3.90 2.51 21.59
C SER A 161 4.73 3.79 21.51
N THR A 162 5.38 4.00 20.36
CA THR A 162 5.97 5.29 20.00
C THR A 162 5.29 5.82 18.75
N MET A 163 4.78 7.04 18.81
CA MET A 163 4.15 7.71 17.69
C MET A 163 4.85 9.02 17.36
N ILE A 164 5.06 9.25 16.07
CA ILE A 164 5.51 10.52 15.53
C ILE A 164 4.46 10.99 14.53
N ALA A 165 3.80 12.10 14.82
CA ALA A 165 2.75 12.62 13.95
C ALA A 165 2.96 14.12 13.73
N SER A 166 3.16 14.50 12.46
CA SER A 166 3.25 15.92 12.08
C SER A 166 1.97 16.70 12.39
N ASN A 167 0.82 16.02 12.37
CA ASN A 167 -0.48 16.58 12.74
C ASN A 167 -1.34 15.54 13.48
N MET A 168 -1.45 15.70 14.81
CA MET A 168 -2.24 14.78 15.66
C MET A 168 -3.73 14.74 15.32
N LYS A 169 -4.30 15.74 14.62
CA LYS A 169 -5.71 15.70 14.20
C LYS A 169 -6.00 14.59 13.18
N ASN A 170 -4.97 14.11 12.48
CA ASN A 170 -5.09 13.03 11.52
C ASN A 170 -5.07 11.63 12.16
N VAL A 171 -4.87 11.56 13.48
CA VAL A 171 -4.80 10.32 14.25
C VAL A 171 -6.08 10.13 15.05
N LYS A 172 -6.70 8.95 14.90
CA LYS A 172 -7.86 8.51 15.68
C LYS A 172 -7.50 7.22 16.41
N LEU A 173 -7.33 7.30 17.72
CA LEU A 173 -6.92 6.17 18.56
C LEU A 173 -8.08 5.26 19.02
N GLY A 174 -9.24 5.27 18.34
CA GLY A 174 -10.35 4.32 18.55
C GLY A 174 -10.47 3.76 19.96
N ASP A 175 -10.40 2.42 20.06
CA ASP A 175 -10.26 1.68 21.32
C ASP A 175 -8.81 1.21 21.54
N PHE A 176 -7.83 1.95 21.05
CA PHE A 176 -6.41 1.60 21.20
C PHE A 176 -5.89 1.98 22.59
N ALA A 177 -5.24 1.02 23.26
CA ALA A 177 -4.60 1.22 24.56
C ALA A 177 -3.13 0.81 24.53
N SER A 178 -2.27 1.52 25.28
CA SER A 178 -0.89 1.09 25.46
C SER A 178 -0.42 1.24 26.90
N VAL A 179 0.32 0.24 27.39
CA VAL A 179 0.88 0.24 28.75
C VAL A 179 1.93 1.35 28.91
N LYS A 180 2.76 1.56 27.89
CA LYS A 180 3.73 2.67 27.82
C LYS A 180 3.61 3.35 26.47
N SER A 181 3.33 4.65 26.47
CA SER A 181 3.21 5.43 25.24
C SER A 181 4.08 6.69 25.26
N SER A 182 4.64 6.99 24.09
CA SER A 182 5.34 8.24 23.80
C SER A 182 4.83 8.81 22.48
N SER A 183 4.61 10.12 22.42
CA SER A 183 4.15 10.81 21.21
C SER A 183 4.99 12.06 20.96
N TYR A 184 5.37 12.27 19.70
CA TYR A 184 6.24 13.36 19.28
C TYR A 184 5.67 14.05 18.04
N ALA A 185 5.85 15.36 17.94
CA ALA A 185 5.47 16.12 16.74
C ALA A 185 6.44 15.91 15.56
N SER A 186 7.69 15.48 15.84
CA SER A 186 8.69 15.20 14.82
C SER A 186 9.78 14.23 15.31
N GLU A 187 10.51 13.63 14.37
CA GLU A 187 11.68 12.78 14.64
C GLU A 187 12.83 13.55 15.31
N ALA A 188 12.99 14.84 14.98
CA ALA A 188 13.98 15.71 15.60
C ALA A 188 13.69 15.89 17.10
N ILE A 189 12.42 16.10 17.47
CA ILE A 189 12.00 16.23 18.87
C ILE A 189 12.21 14.91 19.61
N MET A 190 11.82 13.77 19.01
CA MET A 190 12.08 12.46 19.60
C MET A 190 13.58 12.23 19.87
N THR A 191 14.43 12.61 18.91
CA THR A 191 15.87 12.43 19.03
C THR A 191 16.44 13.31 20.15
N ALA A 192 16.03 14.57 20.22
CA ALA A 192 16.44 15.48 21.29
C ALA A 192 16.03 14.97 22.68
N ASP A 193 14.80 14.46 22.83
CA ASP A 193 14.30 13.87 24.09
C ASP A 193 15.13 12.65 24.52
N LYS A 194 15.42 11.75 23.58
CA LYS A 194 16.30 10.59 23.84
C LYS A 194 17.71 11.00 24.25
N THR A 195 18.30 11.98 23.56
CA THR A 195 19.64 12.49 23.91
C THR A 195 19.66 13.10 25.31
N ALA A 196 18.65 13.90 25.66
CA ALA A 196 18.53 14.48 27.00
C ALA A 196 18.45 13.39 28.08
N MET A 197 17.64 12.34 27.87
CA MET A 197 17.54 11.21 28.79
C MET A 197 18.86 10.43 28.95
N THR A 198 19.68 10.33 27.91
CA THR A 198 20.97 9.65 27.99
C THR A 198 22.01 10.46 28.76
N LEU A 199 21.96 11.80 28.68
CA LEU A 199 22.88 12.68 29.39
C LEU A 199 22.53 12.85 30.87
N SER A 200 21.29 12.55 31.26
CA SER A 200 20.83 12.62 32.65
C SER A 200 21.06 11.33 33.46
N LYS A 201 21.68 10.30 32.87
CA LYS A 201 22.05 9.03 33.53
C LYS A 201 23.54 8.99 33.80
#